data_AF-A0A183I995-F1
#
_entry.id   AF-A0A183I995-F1
#
_cell.length_a   1.000
_cell.length_b   1.000
_cell.length_c   1.000
_cell.angle_alpha   90.00
_cell.angle_beta   90.00
_cell.angle_gamma   90.00
#
_symmetry.space_group_name_H-M   'P 1'
#
loop_
_entity.id
_entity.type
_entity.pdbx_description
1 polymer ?
#
loop_
_entity_poly.entity_id
_entity_poly.type
_entity_poly.pdbx_seq_one_letter_code
_entity_poly.pdbx_strand_id
1 'polypeptide(L)'
;MHKRSTLCIDSDDDAETASSKCFKSLNDDFDSHYGLYLSTVSGIPDEYNGRFLALDIEDILSAHSEELEESAQFNYMIDIPWLISKYPEKCRKKPLLIVTGVTGSEWSLFMQEALAFNNITVTKARLQISYGTHHTKMMLLKCRTGLRVVIHTANLIEQDWCQKTQG
;
A
#
# COMPACT_ATOMS: atom_id res chain seq x y z
N MET A 1 9.06 4.80 -62.75
CA MET A 1 9.30 3.43 -62.23
C MET A 1 10.32 3.50 -61.10
N HIS A 2 10.00 2.87 -59.98
CA HIS A 2 10.83 2.52 -58.82
C HIS A 2 11.28 3.60 -57.81
N LYS A 3 10.45 3.71 -56.76
CA LYS A 3 10.80 4.07 -55.38
C LYS A 3 11.91 3.15 -54.83
N ARG A 4 12.75 3.67 -53.94
CA ARG A 4 13.05 2.99 -52.66
C ARG A 4 13.46 4.03 -51.61
N SER A 5 12.70 4.04 -50.53
CA SER A 5 13.02 4.76 -49.30
C SER A 5 14.07 3.99 -48.52
N THR A 6 14.83 4.67 -47.68
CA THR A 6 15.57 4.05 -46.60
C THR A 6 15.28 4.87 -45.35
N LEU A 7 14.74 4.16 -44.37
CA LEU A 7 14.25 4.64 -43.09
C LEU A 7 15.38 5.32 -42.29
N CYS A 8 15.01 6.40 -41.61
CA CYS A 8 15.68 6.85 -40.41
C CYS A 8 15.62 5.72 -39.38
N ILE A 9 16.77 5.27 -38.90
CA ILE A 9 16.89 4.54 -37.65
C ILE A 9 17.17 5.62 -36.62
N ASP A 10 16.10 6.20 -36.07
CA ASP A 10 16.22 6.95 -34.82
C ASP A 10 16.19 5.92 -33.68
N SER A 11 17.21 6.02 -32.84
CA SER A 11 17.55 5.14 -31.74
C SER A 11 16.50 5.18 -30.61
N ASP A 12 15.87 4.04 -30.34
CA ASP A 12 14.97 3.77 -29.21
C ASP A 12 15.71 3.57 -27.85
N ASP A 13 16.99 3.96 -27.74
CA ASP A 13 17.83 3.63 -26.56
C ASP A 13 17.62 4.56 -25.33
N ASP A 14 16.93 5.70 -25.50
CA ASP A 14 16.79 6.69 -24.42
C ASP A 14 15.58 6.43 -23.48
N ALA A 15 14.57 5.70 -23.94
CA ALA A 15 13.36 5.45 -23.15
C ALA A 15 13.54 4.29 -22.15
N GLU A 16 14.29 3.25 -22.53
CA GLU A 16 14.51 2.06 -21.71
C GLU A 16 15.46 2.33 -20.52
N THR A 17 16.39 3.26 -20.72
CA THR A 17 17.39 3.68 -19.72
C THR A 17 16.79 4.57 -18.61
N ALA A 18 15.79 5.40 -18.94
CA ALA A 18 15.09 6.25 -17.98
C ALA A 18 14.13 5.44 -17.07
N SER A 19 13.40 4.48 -17.65
CA SER A 19 12.54 3.56 -16.91
C SER A 19 13.35 2.70 -15.92
N SER A 20 14.50 2.19 -16.38
CA SER A 20 15.38 1.34 -15.56
C SER A 20 16.09 2.10 -14.44
N LYS A 21 16.37 3.41 -14.60
CA LYS A 21 16.89 4.27 -13.53
C LYS A 21 15.82 4.65 -12.51
N CYS A 22 14.59 4.90 -12.96
CA CYS A 22 13.45 5.16 -12.08
C CYS A 22 13.14 3.95 -11.18
N PHE A 23 13.21 2.73 -11.75
CA PHE A 23 13.03 1.49 -10.98
C PHE A 23 14.13 1.24 -9.94
N LYS A 24 15.37 1.62 -10.20
CA LYS A 24 16.48 1.43 -9.25
C LYS A 24 16.37 2.34 -8.02
N SER A 25 15.84 3.56 -8.18
CA SER A 25 15.69 4.54 -7.09
C SER A 25 14.60 4.17 -6.07
N LEU A 26 13.68 3.27 -6.41
CA LEU A 26 12.53 2.92 -5.55
C LEU A 26 12.85 1.84 -4.49
N ASN A 27 13.99 1.15 -4.62
CA ASN A 27 14.39 0.04 -3.76
C ASN A 27 15.40 0.44 -2.66
N ASP A 28 15.92 1.67 -2.66
CA ASP A 28 17.01 2.06 -1.76
C ASP A 28 16.59 2.14 -0.27
N ASP A 29 15.30 2.14 0.03
CA ASP A 29 14.82 2.21 1.42
C ASP A 29 14.83 0.85 2.14
N PHE A 30 14.88 -0.27 1.41
CA PHE A 30 14.76 -1.60 2.02
C PHE A 30 15.55 -2.71 1.25
N ASP A 31 16.53 -3.34 1.90
CA ASP A 31 17.56 -4.22 1.28
C ASP A 31 17.15 -5.70 1.06
N SER A 32 15.86 -6.01 0.88
CA SER A 32 15.43 -7.38 0.57
C SER A 32 15.46 -7.56 -0.94
N HIS A 33 16.29 -8.48 -1.44
CA HIS A 33 16.38 -8.78 -2.86
C HIS A 33 15.02 -9.15 -3.49
N TYR A 34 14.10 -9.70 -2.70
CA TYR A 34 12.76 -10.11 -3.14
C TYR A 34 11.67 -9.09 -2.80
N GLY A 35 11.98 -8.01 -2.08
CA GLY A 35 10.98 -7.10 -1.54
C GLY A 35 10.03 -7.74 -0.51
N LEU A 36 10.46 -8.83 0.12
CA LEU A 36 9.72 -9.55 1.16
C LEU A 36 10.26 -9.17 2.54
N TYR A 37 9.34 -8.83 3.45
CA TYR A 37 9.61 -8.46 4.84
C TYR A 37 8.57 -9.12 5.73
N LEU A 38 8.88 -9.27 7.02
CA LEU A 38 7.92 -9.63 8.04
C LEU A 38 7.37 -8.40 8.75
N SER A 39 6.28 -8.53 9.50
CA SER A 39 5.90 -7.50 10.46
C SER A 39 6.83 -7.49 11.66
N THR A 40 7.11 -6.31 12.22
CA THR A 40 7.75 -6.22 13.55
C THR A 40 6.89 -6.92 14.61
N VAL A 41 7.55 -7.49 15.64
CA VAL A 41 6.88 -8.20 16.74
C VAL A 41 7.28 -7.58 18.07
N SER A 42 6.29 -7.22 18.88
CA SER A 42 6.48 -6.65 20.22
C SER A 42 6.87 -7.73 21.23
N GLY A 43 7.85 -7.41 22.08
CA GLY A 43 8.28 -8.27 23.18
C GLY A 43 9.31 -9.33 22.82
N ILE A 44 9.93 -9.25 21.64
CA ILE A 44 11.10 -10.07 21.25
C ILE A 44 12.35 -9.20 21.12
N PRO A 45 13.57 -9.77 21.16
CA PRO A 45 14.81 -9.02 20.96
C PRO A 45 14.87 -8.24 19.64
N ASP A 46 15.43 -7.01 19.68
CA ASP A 46 15.50 -6.09 18.54
C ASP A 46 16.23 -6.66 17.31
N GLU A 47 17.15 -7.60 17.51
CA GLU A 47 17.85 -8.31 16.44
C GLU A 47 16.90 -9.03 15.47
N TYR A 48 15.70 -9.41 15.92
CA TYR A 48 14.67 -10.04 15.09
C TYR A 48 13.75 -9.02 14.41
N ASN A 49 13.81 -7.73 14.81
CA ASN A 49 13.04 -6.63 14.23
C ASN A 49 13.92 -5.69 13.38
N GLY A 50 15.10 -6.15 12.95
CA GLY A 50 15.97 -5.36 12.08
C GLY A 50 15.28 -4.98 10.77
N ARG A 51 15.48 -3.74 10.30
CA ARG A 51 14.81 -3.16 9.11
C ARG A 51 15.05 -3.89 7.79
N PHE A 52 16.08 -4.75 7.74
CA PHE A 52 16.34 -5.61 6.59
C PHE A 52 15.42 -6.84 6.54
N LEU A 53 14.75 -7.16 7.64
CA LEU A 53 13.91 -8.34 7.81
C LEU A 53 12.45 -7.97 8.10
N ALA A 54 12.22 -6.96 8.93
CA ALA A 54 10.90 -6.63 9.46
C ALA A 54 10.54 -5.15 9.28
N LEU A 55 9.26 -4.89 9.07
CA LEU A 55 8.66 -3.55 8.92
C LEU A 55 7.41 -3.43 9.78
N ASP A 56 7.23 -2.29 10.42
CA ASP A 56 5.92 -1.90 10.94
C ASP A 56 5.11 -1.19 9.83
N ILE A 57 3.80 -1.08 10.02
CA ILE A 57 2.92 -0.31 9.12
C ILE A 57 3.38 1.15 9.00
N GLU A 58 3.94 1.72 10.06
CA GLU A 58 4.46 3.08 10.05
C GLU A 58 5.69 3.21 9.15
N ASP A 59 6.57 2.21 9.09
CA ASP A 59 7.70 2.19 8.16
C ASP A 59 7.19 2.15 6.71
N ILE A 60 6.16 1.34 6.43
CA ILE A 60 5.56 1.23 5.09
C ILE A 60 4.95 2.57 4.64
N LEU A 61 4.15 3.20 5.51
CA LEU A 61 3.42 4.44 5.21
C LEU A 61 4.33 5.69 5.21
N SER A 62 5.48 5.64 5.90
CA SER A 62 6.39 6.77 6.00
C SER A 62 7.44 6.86 4.89
N ALA A 63 7.81 5.74 4.26
CA ALA A 63 8.91 5.63 3.29
C ALA A 63 8.94 6.74 2.22
N HIS A 64 7.77 7.10 1.66
CA HIS A 64 7.65 8.18 0.66
C HIS A 64 6.61 9.23 1.04
N SER A 65 6.51 9.51 2.32
CA SER A 65 5.48 10.40 2.87
C SER A 65 5.54 11.85 2.37
N GLU A 66 6.69 12.32 1.89
CA GLU A 66 6.81 13.64 1.23
C GLU A 66 6.15 13.67 -0.16
N GLU A 67 6.02 12.51 -0.80
CA GLU A 67 5.54 12.40 -2.17
C GLU A 67 4.16 11.78 -2.30
N LEU A 68 3.65 11.16 -1.24
CA LEU A 68 2.32 10.55 -1.23
C LEU A 68 1.27 11.59 -1.64
N GLU A 69 0.43 11.26 -2.60
CA GLU A 69 -0.68 12.11 -3.07
C GLU A 69 -2.01 11.56 -2.57
N GLU A 70 -2.20 10.26 -2.70
CA GLU A 70 -3.40 9.53 -2.26
C GLU A 70 -3.07 8.04 -2.02
N SER A 71 -4.00 7.33 -1.39
CA SER A 71 -3.83 5.90 -1.10
C SER A 71 -5.13 5.12 -1.18
N ALA A 72 -5.02 3.82 -1.45
CA ALA A 72 -6.12 2.88 -1.33
C ALA A 72 -5.73 1.69 -0.43
N GLN A 73 -6.65 1.31 0.45
CA GLN A 73 -6.45 0.27 1.46
C GLN A 73 -7.51 -0.81 1.28
N PHE A 74 -7.08 -1.98 0.80
CA PHE A 74 -7.91 -3.16 0.63
C PHE A 74 -7.70 -4.02 1.86
N ASN A 75 -8.77 -4.30 2.61
CA ASN A 75 -8.65 -5.18 3.77
C ASN A 75 -9.97 -5.83 4.17
N TYR A 76 -9.88 -6.79 5.10
CA TYR A 76 -11.02 -7.48 5.71
C TYR A 76 -11.47 -6.77 6.99
N MET A 77 -10.56 -6.54 7.94
CA MET A 77 -10.82 -5.78 9.16
C MET A 77 -10.01 -4.49 9.17
N ILE A 78 -10.67 -3.38 9.50
CA ILE A 78 -10.06 -2.05 9.52
C ILE A 78 -10.62 -1.30 10.72
N ASP A 79 -9.72 -0.88 11.61
CA ASP A 79 -9.98 0.17 12.59
C ASP A 79 -9.53 1.49 11.94
N ILE A 80 -10.49 2.32 11.54
CA ILE A 80 -10.22 3.53 10.76
C ILE A 80 -9.42 4.55 11.60
N PRO A 81 -9.81 4.90 12.84
CA PRO A 81 -9.00 5.78 13.70
C PRO A 81 -7.56 5.27 13.90
N TRP A 82 -7.39 3.98 14.17
CA TRP A 82 -6.07 3.38 14.33
C TRP A 82 -5.25 3.50 13.03
N LEU A 83 -5.82 3.13 11.88
CA LEU A 83 -5.15 3.22 10.58
C LEU A 83 -4.69 4.66 10.29
N ILE A 84 -5.56 5.65 10.50
CA ILE A 84 -5.20 7.07 10.28
C ILE A 84 -4.07 7.50 11.22
N SER A 85 -4.03 7.00 12.46
CA SER A 85 -2.94 7.31 13.40
C SER A 85 -1.57 6.86 12.88
N LYS A 86 -1.53 5.77 12.07
CA LYS A 86 -0.31 5.20 11.48
C LYS A 86 0.23 5.96 10.28
N TYR A 87 -0.58 6.78 9.62
CA TYR A 87 -0.07 7.70 8.61
C TYR A 87 0.74 8.83 9.27
N PRO A 88 1.86 9.26 8.66
CA PRO A 88 2.54 10.50 9.03
C PRO A 88 1.56 11.67 9.05
N GLU A 89 1.70 12.60 10.00
CA GLU A 89 0.72 13.67 10.26
C GLU A 89 0.31 14.45 8.99
N LYS A 90 1.29 14.83 8.18
CA LYS A 90 1.12 15.52 6.89
C LYS A 90 0.31 14.72 5.84
N CYS A 91 0.25 13.40 5.98
CA CYS A 91 -0.44 12.50 5.07
C CYS A 91 -1.89 12.20 5.51
N ARG A 92 -2.24 12.41 6.79
CA ARG A 92 -3.54 12.00 7.36
C ARG A 92 -4.77 12.61 6.70
N LYS A 93 -4.61 13.76 6.04
CA LYS A 93 -5.67 14.48 5.32
C LYS A 93 -5.68 14.24 3.81
N LYS A 94 -4.77 13.41 3.29
CA LYS A 94 -4.72 13.06 1.86
C LYS A 94 -5.84 12.08 1.51
N PRO A 95 -6.34 12.06 0.26
CA PRO A 95 -7.40 11.15 -0.13
C PRO A 95 -7.06 9.70 0.20
N LEU A 96 -7.98 9.01 0.87
CA LEU A 96 -7.87 7.61 1.24
C LEU A 96 -9.12 6.86 0.78
N LEU A 97 -8.93 5.91 -0.13
CA LEU A 97 -9.95 4.95 -0.51
C LEU A 97 -9.85 3.71 0.38
N ILE A 98 -10.95 3.31 1.02
CA ILE A 98 -11.05 2.04 1.74
C ILE A 98 -11.89 1.07 0.91
N VAL A 99 -11.33 -0.10 0.60
CA VAL A 99 -12.03 -1.19 -0.08
C VAL A 99 -12.28 -2.32 0.90
N THR A 100 -13.56 -2.56 1.21
CA THR A 100 -13.96 -3.45 2.31
C THR A 100 -15.07 -4.42 1.92
N GLY A 101 -15.10 -5.57 2.59
CA GLY A 101 -16.19 -6.55 2.53
C GLY A 101 -17.26 -6.38 3.61
N VAL A 102 -17.17 -5.37 4.49
CA VAL A 102 -18.09 -5.18 5.63
C VAL A 102 -19.55 -5.14 5.16
N THR A 103 -20.39 -5.95 5.82
CA THR A 103 -21.82 -6.08 5.50
C THR A 103 -22.65 -6.14 6.78
N GLY A 104 -23.98 -6.21 6.65
CA GLY A 104 -24.87 -6.43 7.79
C GLY A 104 -24.89 -5.26 8.78
N SER A 105 -25.04 -5.60 10.06
CA SER A 105 -25.20 -4.65 11.17
C SER A 105 -23.95 -3.79 11.43
N GLU A 106 -22.76 -4.29 11.06
CA GLU A 106 -21.49 -3.58 11.27
C GLU A 106 -21.30 -2.41 10.29
N TRP A 107 -22.00 -2.42 9.15
CA TRP A 107 -21.85 -1.40 8.11
C TRP A 107 -22.14 0.02 8.60
N SER A 108 -23.19 0.19 9.42
CA SER A 108 -23.58 1.53 9.89
C SER A 108 -22.52 2.15 10.79
N LEU A 109 -21.94 1.38 11.70
CA LEU A 109 -20.86 1.85 12.59
C LEU A 109 -19.59 2.14 11.77
N PHE A 110 -19.22 1.22 10.87
CA PHE A 110 -18.06 1.40 10.00
C PHE A 110 -18.15 2.69 9.16
N MET A 111 -19.33 2.96 8.58
CA MET A 111 -19.55 4.19 7.81
C MET A 111 -19.57 5.42 8.71
N GLN A 112 -20.09 5.33 9.94
CA GLN A 112 -20.05 6.45 10.89
C GLN A 112 -18.62 6.84 11.25
N GLU A 113 -17.72 5.86 11.46
CA GLU A 113 -16.30 6.11 11.68
C GLU A 113 -15.64 6.74 10.45
N ALA A 114 -15.92 6.22 9.25
CA ALA A 114 -15.38 6.78 8.01
C ALA A 114 -15.81 8.24 7.80
N LEU A 115 -17.07 8.57 8.08
CA LEU A 115 -17.63 9.91 7.95
C LEU A 115 -17.01 10.94 8.90
N ALA A 116 -16.31 10.50 9.96
CA ALA A 116 -15.53 11.41 10.81
C ALA A 116 -14.31 12.01 10.08
N PHE A 117 -13.94 11.46 8.92
CA PHE A 117 -12.81 11.90 8.10
C PHE A 117 -13.29 12.36 6.72
N ASN A 118 -13.12 13.64 6.41
CA ASN A 118 -13.62 14.25 5.17
C ASN A 118 -12.86 13.81 3.90
N ASN A 119 -11.72 13.15 4.05
CA ASN A 119 -10.85 12.68 2.99
C ASN A 119 -10.97 11.17 2.72
N ILE A 120 -11.83 10.46 3.46
CA ILE A 120 -12.03 9.02 3.30
C ILE A 120 -13.22 8.73 2.39
N THR A 121 -13.01 7.89 1.39
CA THR A 121 -14.07 7.29 0.58
C THR A 121 -14.10 5.79 0.84
N VAL A 122 -15.30 5.21 0.98
CA VAL A 122 -15.46 3.76 1.22
C VAL A 122 -16.12 3.13 0.00
N THR A 123 -15.50 2.06 -0.51
CA THR A 123 -16.05 1.20 -1.55
C THR A 123 -16.25 -0.20 -1.02
N LYS A 124 -17.45 -0.74 -1.23
CA LYS A 124 -17.78 -2.10 -0.86
C LYS A 124 -17.46 -3.07 -1.99
N ALA A 125 -16.65 -4.09 -1.71
CA ALA A 125 -16.44 -5.19 -2.62
C ALA A 125 -17.75 -5.98 -2.84
N ARG A 126 -18.10 -6.26 -4.09
CA ARG A 126 -19.30 -7.03 -4.42
C ARG A 126 -19.06 -8.52 -4.16
N LEU A 127 -19.75 -9.07 -3.16
CA LEU A 127 -19.69 -10.48 -2.78
C LEU A 127 -21.00 -11.16 -3.20
N GLN A 128 -21.08 -11.64 -4.44
CA GLN A 128 -22.33 -12.19 -5.02
C GLN A 128 -22.57 -13.67 -4.64
N ILE A 129 -21.58 -14.32 -4.05
CA ILE A 129 -21.66 -15.72 -3.61
C ILE A 129 -21.84 -15.74 -2.10
N SER A 130 -22.77 -16.58 -1.61
CA SER A 130 -22.99 -16.78 -0.18
C SER A 130 -21.68 -17.18 0.53
N TYR A 131 -21.46 -16.63 1.72
CA TYR A 131 -20.25 -16.85 2.54
C TYR A 131 -18.94 -16.36 1.90
N GLY A 132 -19.00 -15.61 0.79
CA GLY A 132 -17.83 -14.94 0.22
C GLY A 132 -17.30 -13.85 1.16
N THR A 133 -15.98 -13.66 1.16
CA THR A 133 -15.30 -12.65 1.99
C THR A 133 -14.25 -11.90 1.17
N HIS A 134 -14.15 -10.58 1.38
CA HIS A 134 -13.06 -9.77 0.82
C HIS A 134 -11.79 -9.94 1.68
N HIS A 135 -10.95 -10.92 1.33
CA HIS A 135 -9.74 -11.26 2.09
C HIS A 135 -8.46 -10.56 1.61
N THR A 136 -8.51 -9.88 0.45
CA THR A 136 -7.37 -9.15 -0.10
C THR A 136 -6.88 -8.10 0.90
N LYS A 137 -5.56 -8.06 1.07
CA LYS A 137 -4.83 -7.16 1.94
C LYS A 137 -3.75 -6.50 1.12
N MET A 138 -4.02 -5.26 0.75
CA MET A 138 -3.19 -4.55 -0.22
C MET A 138 -3.26 -3.05 0.02
N MET A 139 -2.13 -2.38 -0.16
CA MET A 139 -2.03 -0.94 -0.20
C MET A 139 -1.63 -0.49 -1.60
N LEU A 140 -2.33 0.49 -2.14
CA LEU A 140 -1.87 1.27 -3.28
C LEU A 140 -1.47 2.64 -2.75
N LEU A 141 -0.20 3.01 -2.90
CA LEU A 141 0.35 4.27 -2.43
C LEU A 141 0.79 5.09 -3.65
N LYS A 142 -0.08 6.02 -4.07
CA LYS A 142 0.19 6.87 -5.23
C LYS A 142 1.08 8.02 -4.77
N CYS A 143 2.30 8.06 -5.29
CA CYS A 143 3.24 9.14 -5.07
C CYS A 143 3.34 10.01 -6.32
N ARG A 144 3.82 11.25 -6.18
CA ARG A 144 4.08 12.14 -7.32
C ARG A 144 4.98 11.51 -8.39
N THR A 145 5.97 10.73 -7.97
CA THR A 145 6.98 10.09 -8.83
C THR A 145 6.60 8.70 -9.32
N GLY A 146 5.57 8.07 -8.75
CA GLY A 146 5.26 6.67 -9.06
C GLY A 146 4.08 6.09 -8.29
N LEU A 147 3.97 4.76 -8.32
CA LEU A 147 2.97 4.00 -7.56
C LEU A 147 3.67 2.86 -6.85
N ARG A 148 3.52 2.78 -5.53
CA ARG A 148 3.97 1.63 -4.74
C ARG A 148 2.78 0.72 -4.46
N VAL A 149 2.97 -0.57 -4.70
CA VAL A 149 2.00 -1.63 -4.39
C VAL A 149 2.57 -2.45 -3.24
N VAL A 150 1.79 -2.61 -2.19
CA VAL A 150 2.13 -3.45 -1.04
C VAL A 150 1.07 -4.53 -0.94
N ILE A 151 1.47 -5.80 -1.01
CA ILE A 151 0.59 -6.94 -0.74
C ILE A 151 1.08 -7.55 0.57
N HIS A 152 0.17 -7.77 1.52
CA HIS A 152 0.54 -8.24 2.84
C HIS A 152 -0.53 -9.17 3.45
N THR A 153 -0.29 -9.73 4.63
CA THR A 153 -1.22 -10.65 5.31
C THR A 153 -1.94 -10.07 6.53
N ALA A 154 -1.52 -8.90 7.02
CA ALA A 154 -2.09 -8.24 8.20
C ALA A 154 -3.42 -7.51 7.95
N ASN A 155 -4.38 -7.61 8.88
CA ASN A 155 -5.51 -6.68 8.94
C ASN A 155 -5.06 -5.29 9.41
N LEU A 156 -5.85 -4.25 9.14
CA LEU A 156 -5.55 -2.88 9.56
C LEU A 156 -6.10 -2.60 10.95
N ILE A 157 -5.64 -3.38 11.93
CA ILE A 157 -5.95 -3.29 13.35
C ILE A 157 -4.67 -3.54 14.16
N GLU A 158 -4.53 -2.93 15.34
CA GLU A 158 -3.33 -3.03 16.17
C GLU A 158 -2.88 -4.48 16.44
N GLN A 159 -3.84 -5.36 16.71
CA GLN A 159 -3.56 -6.75 17.11
C GLN A 159 -2.84 -7.54 16.01
N ASP A 160 -3.03 -7.17 14.74
CA ASP A 160 -2.38 -7.85 13.62
C ASP A 160 -0.93 -7.40 13.39
N TRP A 161 -0.54 -6.26 13.94
CA TRP A 161 0.81 -5.66 13.83
C TRP A 161 1.60 -5.70 15.15
N CYS A 162 1.03 -6.28 16.22
CA CYS A 162 1.65 -6.29 17.54
C CYS A 162 2.46 -7.57 17.80
N GLN A 163 1.83 -8.74 17.87
CA GLN A 163 2.49 -10.00 18.26
C GLN A 163 2.19 -11.16 17.31
N LYS A 164 2.07 -10.87 16.00
CA LYS A 164 1.83 -11.89 14.97
C LYS A 164 2.96 -11.87 13.95
N THR A 165 3.22 -13.03 13.36
CA THR A 165 4.03 -13.13 12.15
C THR A 165 3.14 -12.82 10.94
N GLN A 166 3.42 -11.71 10.27
CA GLN A 166 2.81 -11.31 9.00
C GLN A 166 3.92 -11.12 7.96
N GLY A 167 3.56 -11.13 6.68
CA GLY A 167 4.45 -10.80 5.56
C GLY A 167 3.72 -10.08 4.45
#